data_AF-R0KU12-F1
#
_entry.id   AF-R0KU12-F1
#
_cell.length_a   1.000
_cell.length_b   1.000
_cell.length_c   1.000
_cell.angle_alpha   90.00
_cell.angle_beta   90.00
_cell.angle_gamma   90.00
#
_symmetry.space_group_name_H-M   'P 1'
#
loop_
_entity.id
_entity.type
_entity.pdbx_description
1 polymer ?
#
loop_
_entity_poly.entity_id
_entity_poly.type
_entity_poly.pdbx_seq_one_letter_code
_entity_poly.pdbx_strand_id
1 'polypeptide(L)'
;MENFVHITLGVSLVMFLYLIKTIVLEGIDYMMYWCSYFQKLIQTNKDVQTLNLVNSVTQKTITLRSPEWISYVFKVLSPEGTPLNRDTLEYFFSATETDEILALFDRHNTGSIDEKTFIDTWLNVAYEKKKIKNVVEYKNVLLKKLDYLFSFIFIPIMLFTFMTILGKTEYFTTYGSIVVGFILPLSFIFAGVIGDLFKSIVFVFFVRPFEVGDKIEMMDKIYIVDEIGLLYSTFLNNSLNVTMSNIEIMNKNIVNYRRSEFYEKKYTLKFDIDVYKRVVDDFKKELKNLIDEHSKLLKKKFKLENIVVKEEGKLEVDLIIYADIHSHNLMEGIDEFSIRLDKLVNEIKQK
;
A
#
# COMPACT_ATOMS: atom_id res chain seq x y z
N MET A 1 12.38 -57.81 16.42
CA MET A 1 11.31 -57.13 15.64
C MET A 1 10.98 -55.75 16.19
N GLU A 2 10.91 -55.54 17.51
CA GLU A 2 10.57 -54.24 18.11
C GLU A 2 11.47 -53.08 17.65
N ASN A 3 12.81 -53.25 17.68
CA ASN A 3 13.72 -52.20 17.19
C ASN A 3 13.50 -51.83 15.72
N PHE A 4 13.10 -52.80 14.88
CA PHE A 4 12.80 -52.54 13.48
C PHE A 4 11.54 -51.70 13.33
N VAL A 5 10.48 -52.01 14.10
CA VAL A 5 9.22 -51.25 14.12
C VAL A 5 9.47 -49.80 14.57
N HIS A 6 10.24 -49.59 15.65
CA HIS A 6 10.58 -48.25 16.12
C HIS A 6 11.41 -47.45 15.11
N ILE A 7 12.39 -48.07 14.47
CA ILE A 7 13.17 -47.41 13.41
C ILE A 7 12.27 -47.02 12.23
N THR A 8 11.39 -47.91 11.77
CA THR A 8 10.48 -47.61 10.66
C THR A 8 9.51 -46.49 11.00
N LEU A 9 8.97 -46.46 12.23
CA LEU A 9 8.07 -45.41 12.69
C LEU A 9 8.81 -44.06 12.81
N GLY A 10 10.04 -44.08 13.32
CA GLY A 10 10.90 -42.90 13.43
C GLY A 10 11.21 -42.30 12.06
N VAL A 11 11.63 -43.12 11.11
CA VAL A 11 11.91 -42.66 9.74
C VAL A 11 10.64 -42.11 9.08
N SER A 12 9.50 -42.78 9.24
CA SER A 12 8.23 -42.31 8.70
C SER A 12 7.83 -40.93 9.26
N LEU A 13 7.98 -40.72 10.57
CA LEU A 13 7.67 -39.43 11.20
C LEU A 13 8.62 -38.31 10.74
N VAL A 14 9.93 -38.60 10.64
CA VAL A 14 10.92 -37.62 10.12
C VAL A 14 10.60 -37.24 8.68
N MET A 15 10.30 -38.22 7.83
CA MET A 15 9.90 -37.97 6.44
C MET A 15 8.60 -37.16 6.36
N PHE A 16 7.65 -37.41 7.26
CA PHE A 16 6.42 -36.64 7.35
C PHE A 16 6.68 -35.18 7.76
N LEU A 17 7.54 -34.94 8.77
CA LEU A 17 7.94 -33.58 9.17
C LEU A 17 8.70 -32.85 8.06
N TYR A 18 9.58 -33.54 7.34
CA TYR A 18 10.26 -33.00 6.18
C TYR A 18 9.27 -32.64 5.07
N LEU A 19 8.28 -33.50 4.81
CA LEU A 19 7.24 -33.25 3.83
C LEU A 19 6.38 -32.03 4.20
N ILE A 20 6.01 -31.87 5.47
CA ILE A 20 5.34 -30.64 5.95
C ILE A 20 6.18 -29.41 5.65
N LYS A 21 7.47 -29.43 6.00
CA LYS A 21 8.40 -28.33 5.72
C LYS A 21 8.44 -27.99 4.22
N THR A 22 8.57 -29.01 3.36
CA THR A 22 8.60 -28.83 1.90
C THR A 22 7.29 -28.25 1.37
N ILE A 23 6.14 -28.77 1.80
CA ILE A 23 4.82 -28.25 1.39
C ILE A 23 4.65 -26.78 1.78
N VAL A 24 5.08 -26.40 2.99
CA VAL A 24 5.00 -25.00 3.43
C VAL A 24 5.89 -24.10 2.57
N LEU A 25 7.12 -24.50 2.26
CA LEU A 25 8.03 -23.72 1.42
C LEU A 25 7.54 -23.62 -0.03
N GLU A 26 7.04 -24.71 -0.61
CA GLU A 26 6.43 -24.71 -1.95
C GLU A 26 5.15 -23.86 -1.99
N GLY A 27 4.34 -23.89 -0.93
CA GLY A 27 3.16 -23.03 -0.81
C GLY A 27 3.52 -21.54 -0.80
N ILE A 28 4.58 -21.16 -0.07
CA ILE A 28 5.09 -19.79 -0.06
C ILE A 28 5.67 -19.38 -1.43
N ASP A 29 6.44 -20.25 -2.07
CA ASP A 29 6.98 -20.01 -3.42
C ASP A 29 5.85 -19.82 -4.43
N TYR A 30 4.87 -20.72 -4.44
CA TYR A 30 3.69 -20.63 -5.28
C TYR A 30 2.94 -19.32 -5.06
N MET A 31 2.64 -18.96 -3.80
CA MET A 31 1.96 -17.72 -3.47
C MET A 31 2.74 -16.49 -3.97
N MET A 32 4.07 -16.51 -3.79
CA MET A 32 4.97 -15.42 -4.21
C MET A 32 5.10 -15.30 -5.73
N TYR A 33 5.02 -16.40 -6.47
CA TYR A 33 5.08 -16.43 -7.93
C TYR A 33 3.73 -16.05 -8.56
N TRP A 34 2.66 -16.66 -8.07
CA TRP A 34 1.31 -16.56 -8.64
C TRP A 34 0.68 -15.19 -8.43
N CYS A 35 0.74 -14.65 -7.21
CA CYS A 35 -0.01 -13.45 -6.85
C CYS A 35 0.55 -12.14 -7.45
N SER A 36 1.80 -12.15 -7.93
CA SER A 36 2.48 -10.90 -8.31
C SER A 36 3.20 -10.92 -9.67
N TYR A 37 3.52 -12.09 -10.25
CA TYR A 37 4.41 -12.16 -11.42
C TYR A 37 3.92 -13.04 -12.57
N PHE A 38 3.00 -13.96 -12.33
CA PHE A 38 2.55 -14.90 -13.35
C PHE A 38 2.11 -14.21 -14.65
N GLN A 39 1.23 -13.21 -14.54
CA GLN A 39 0.77 -12.45 -15.71
C GLN A 39 1.90 -11.71 -16.42
N LYS A 40 2.80 -11.06 -15.67
CA LYS A 40 3.94 -10.33 -16.24
C LYS A 40 4.91 -11.26 -16.96
N LEU A 41 5.14 -12.46 -16.44
CA LEU A 41 6.00 -13.47 -17.05
C LEU A 41 5.42 -13.99 -18.36
N ILE A 42 4.12 -14.29 -18.39
CA ILE A 42 3.43 -14.71 -19.62
C ILE A 42 3.53 -13.63 -20.67
N GLN A 43 3.17 -12.38 -20.31
CA GLN A 43 3.19 -11.27 -21.25
C GLN A 43 4.59 -11.01 -21.79
N THR A 44 5.60 -10.89 -20.92
CA THR A 44 6.98 -10.68 -21.37
C THR A 44 7.52 -11.84 -22.21
N ASN A 45 7.12 -13.09 -21.92
CA ASN A 45 7.52 -14.21 -22.76
C ASN A 45 6.88 -14.13 -24.16
N LYS A 46 5.60 -13.72 -24.23
CA LYS A 46 4.91 -13.44 -25.50
C LYS A 46 5.62 -12.32 -26.27
N ASP A 47 5.89 -11.19 -25.64
CA ASP A 47 6.56 -10.04 -26.26
C ASP A 47 7.93 -10.45 -26.83
N VAL A 48 8.70 -11.27 -26.09
CA VAL A 48 9.99 -11.79 -26.53
C VAL A 48 9.86 -12.76 -27.70
N GLN A 49 8.80 -13.59 -27.74
CA GLN A 49 8.50 -14.44 -28.89
C GLN A 49 8.21 -13.62 -30.13
N THR A 50 7.42 -12.54 -29.99
CA THR A 50 7.17 -11.58 -31.07
C THR A 50 8.47 -10.93 -31.56
N LEU A 51 9.38 -10.52 -30.66
CA LEU A 51 10.70 -10.02 -31.07
C LEU A 51 11.52 -11.06 -31.83
N ASN A 52 11.49 -12.32 -31.41
CA ASN A 52 12.18 -13.41 -32.11
C ASN A 52 11.59 -13.67 -33.51
N LEU A 53 10.26 -13.56 -33.63
CA LEU A 53 9.55 -13.65 -34.90
C LEU A 53 9.99 -12.51 -35.84
N VAL A 54 10.00 -11.27 -35.37
CA VAL A 54 10.48 -10.13 -36.17
C VAL A 54 11.94 -10.31 -36.57
N ASN A 55 12.78 -10.81 -35.66
CA ASN A 55 14.18 -11.08 -35.93
C ASN A 55 14.40 -12.23 -36.94
N SER A 56 13.42 -13.13 -37.13
CA SER A 56 13.54 -14.30 -38.01
C SER A 56 13.80 -13.91 -39.48
N VAL A 57 13.35 -12.73 -39.90
CA VAL A 57 13.59 -12.14 -41.23
C VAL A 57 15.10 -11.97 -41.50
N THR A 58 15.90 -11.78 -40.46
CA THR A 58 17.36 -11.63 -40.59
C THR A 58 18.13 -12.95 -40.64
N GLN A 59 17.47 -14.09 -40.35
CA GLN A 59 18.06 -15.44 -40.26
C GLN A 59 19.29 -15.56 -39.33
N LYS A 60 19.48 -14.60 -38.44
CA LYS A 60 20.65 -14.49 -37.54
C LYS A 60 20.21 -14.53 -36.08
N THR A 61 21.14 -14.89 -35.20
CA THR A 61 20.88 -14.95 -33.75
C THR A 61 20.64 -13.54 -33.19
N ILE A 62 19.60 -13.42 -32.38
CA ILE A 62 19.16 -12.14 -31.82
C ILE A 62 20.19 -11.57 -30.84
N THR A 63 20.58 -10.30 -31.02
CA THR A 63 21.26 -9.53 -29.97
C THR A 63 20.27 -8.53 -29.36
N LEU A 64 19.51 -8.98 -28.36
CA LEU A 64 18.37 -8.26 -27.79
C LEU A 64 18.62 -6.81 -27.32
N ARG A 65 19.87 -6.39 -27.10
CA ARG A 65 20.21 -5.08 -26.53
C ARG A 65 21.13 -4.21 -27.38
N SER A 66 21.46 -4.60 -28.61
CA SER A 66 22.29 -3.75 -29.47
C SER A 66 21.40 -2.79 -30.28
N PRO A 67 21.46 -1.47 -30.06
CA PRO A 67 20.68 -0.52 -30.86
C PRO A 67 21.01 -0.61 -32.36
N GLU A 68 22.27 -0.89 -32.68
CA GLU A 68 22.76 -1.07 -34.06
C GLU A 68 22.13 -2.30 -34.73
N TRP A 69 21.97 -3.39 -33.98
CA TRP A 69 21.27 -4.58 -34.46
C TRP A 69 19.79 -4.31 -34.70
N ILE A 70 19.14 -3.56 -33.81
CA ILE A 70 17.72 -3.26 -33.92
C ILE A 70 17.45 -2.35 -35.12
N SER A 71 18.30 -1.34 -35.36
CA SER A 71 18.25 -0.51 -36.58
C SER A 71 18.52 -1.33 -37.84
N TYR A 72 19.42 -2.32 -37.79
CA TYR A 72 19.61 -3.26 -38.90
C TYR A 72 18.35 -4.07 -39.21
N VAL A 73 17.69 -4.63 -38.19
CA VAL A 73 16.42 -5.36 -38.35
C VAL A 73 15.35 -4.45 -38.96
N PHE A 74 15.24 -3.19 -38.50
CA PHE A 74 14.31 -2.22 -39.06
C PHE A 74 14.58 -1.95 -40.55
N LYS A 75 15.85 -1.75 -40.94
CA LYS A 75 16.24 -1.52 -42.34
C LYS A 75 15.99 -2.72 -43.25
N VAL A 76 16.03 -3.95 -42.72
CA VAL A 76 15.67 -5.15 -43.48
C VAL A 76 14.17 -5.20 -43.76
N LEU A 77 13.34 -4.72 -42.82
CA LEU A 77 11.88 -4.66 -42.96
C LEU A 77 11.43 -3.45 -43.80
N SER A 78 12.17 -2.34 -43.75
CA SER A 78 11.92 -1.12 -44.52
C SER A 78 13.22 -0.58 -45.14
N PRO A 79 13.60 -1.06 -46.34
CA PRO A 79 14.83 -0.63 -47.02
C PRO A 79 14.85 0.86 -47.38
N GLU A 80 13.67 1.46 -47.57
CA GLU A 80 13.51 2.88 -47.93
C GLU A 80 13.38 3.80 -46.71
N GLY A 81 13.37 3.24 -45.48
CA GLY A 81 13.22 4.01 -44.25
C GLY A 81 11.81 4.57 -44.03
N THR A 82 10.81 4.06 -44.74
CA THR A 82 9.41 4.40 -44.54
C THR A 82 8.88 3.75 -43.25
N PRO A 83 7.90 4.38 -42.57
CA PRO A 83 7.25 3.78 -41.40
C PRO A 83 6.65 2.41 -41.73
N LEU A 84 6.76 1.45 -40.81
CA LEU A 84 6.20 0.11 -40.99
C LEU A 84 4.68 0.17 -40.82
N ASN A 85 3.96 -0.15 -41.89
CA ASN A 85 2.50 -0.26 -41.89
C ASN A 85 2.08 -1.73 -41.97
N ARG A 86 0.78 -1.99 -41.77
CA ARG A 86 0.19 -3.33 -41.87
C ARG A 86 0.56 -4.03 -43.19
N ASP A 87 0.41 -3.33 -44.32
CA ASP A 87 0.69 -3.89 -45.65
C ASP A 87 2.17 -4.30 -45.81
N THR A 88 3.09 -3.56 -45.19
CA THR A 88 4.54 -3.88 -45.20
C THR A 88 4.84 -5.12 -44.37
N LEU A 89 4.19 -5.26 -43.21
CA LEU A 89 4.36 -6.41 -42.34
C LEU A 89 3.73 -7.68 -42.91
N GLU A 90 2.57 -7.58 -43.57
CA GLU A 90 1.90 -8.71 -44.24
C GLU A 90 2.69 -9.28 -45.44
N TYR A 91 3.70 -8.56 -45.94
CA TYR A 91 4.64 -9.10 -46.92
C TYR A 91 5.59 -10.13 -46.32
N PHE A 92 5.95 -9.99 -45.04
CA PHE A 92 6.92 -10.84 -44.35
C PHE A 92 6.27 -11.84 -43.39
N PHE A 93 5.07 -11.54 -42.88
CA PHE A 93 4.40 -12.27 -41.83
C PHE A 93 2.95 -12.58 -42.19
N SER A 94 2.38 -13.61 -41.58
CA SER A 94 0.95 -13.93 -41.72
C SER A 94 0.05 -12.88 -41.05
N ALA A 95 -1.21 -12.79 -41.46
CA ALA A 95 -2.15 -11.79 -40.91
C ALA A 95 -2.24 -11.83 -39.37
N THR A 96 -2.22 -13.03 -38.79
CA THR A 96 -2.24 -13.24 -37.33
C THR A 96 -0.96 -12.76 -36.65
N GLU A 97 0.19 -12.97 -37.28
CA GLU A 97 1.50 -12.53 -36.75
C GLU A 97 1.66 -11.01 -36.85
N THR A 98 1.18 -10.42 -37.94
CA THR A 98 1.14 -8.96 -38.12
C THR A 98 0.31 -8.29 -37.02
N ASP A 99 -0.85 -8.85 -36.66
CA ASP A 99 -1.66 -8.32 -35.56
C ASP A 99 -0.91 -8.39 -34.21
N GLU A 100 -0.13 -9.44 -33.95
CA GLU A 100 0.69 -9.54 -32.74
C GLU A 100 1.86 -8.55 -32.71
N ILE A 101 2.51 -8.32 -33.85
CA ILE A 101 3.60 -7.35 -33.99
C ILE A 101 3.04 -5.92 -33.80
N LEU A 102 1.92 -5.59 -34.43
CA LEU A 102 1.28 -4.29 -34.25
C LEU A 102 0.82 -4.08 -32.80
N ALA A 103 0.26 -5.09 -32.14
CA ALA A 103 -0.12 -4.99 -30.73
C ALA A 103 1.06 -4.68 -29.80
N LEU A 104 2.28 -5.12 -30.16
CA LEU A 104 3.48 -4.85 -29.37
C LEU A 104 4.10 -3.47 -29.69
N PHE A 105 4.25 -3.14 -30.97
CA PHE A 105 5.00 -1.97 -31.44
C PHE A 105 4.15 -0.71 -31.66
N ASP A 106 2.86 -0.86 -31.98
CA ASP A 106 1.92 0.24 -32.20
C ASP A 106 0.98 0.44 -30.99
N ARG A 107 1.56 0.78 -29.84
CA ARG A 107 0.79 1.01 -28.60
C ARG A 107 -0.16 2.20 -28.65
N HIS A 108 0.03 3.11 -29.61
CA HIS A 108 -0.80 4.31 -29.80
C HIS A 108 -1.86 4.12 -30.90
N ASN A 109 -1.90 2.95 -31.53
CA ASN A 109 -2.81 2.61 -32.63
C ASN A 109 -2.78 3.64 -33.77
N THR A 110 -1.58 4.13 -34.08
CA THR A 110 -1.34 5.13 -35.13
C THR A 110 -1.30 4.50 -36.52
N GLY A 111 -1.26 3.17 -36.63
CA GLY A 111 -1.24 2.43 -37.88
C GLY A 111 0.11 2.47 -38.62
N SER A 112 1.11 3.12 -38.03
CA SER A 112 2.47 3.26 -38.57
C SER A 112 3.48 3.26 -37.43
N ILE A 113 4.59 2.53 -37.62
CA ILE A 113 5.69 2.41 -36.64
C ILE A 113 6.95 3.05 -37.24
N ASP A 114 7.43 4.12 -36.62
CA ASP A 114 8.69 4.77 -36.96
C ASP A 114 9.92 4.04 -36.37
N GLU A 115 11.10 4.28 -36.95
CA GLU A 115 12.36 3.63 -36.52
C GLU A 115 12.64 3.88 -35.02
N LYS A 116 12.36 5.08 -34.52
CA LYS A 116 12.61 5.42 -33.12
C LYS A 116 11.67 4.65 -32.20
N THR A 117 10.36 4.64 -32.48
CA THR A 117 9.39 3.86 -31.70
C THR A 117 9.68 2.35 -31.75
N PHE A 118 10.16 1.85 -32.89
CA PHE A 118 10.58 0.46 -33.04
C PHE A 118 11.77 0.14 -32.12
N ILE A 119 12.84 0.96 -32.17
CA ILE A 119 14.03 0.78 -31.33
C ILE A 119 13.68 0.89 -29.85
N ASP A 120 12.93 1.94 -29.47
CA ASP A 120 12.55 2.18 -28.08
C ASP A 120 11.69 1.05 -27.53
N THR A 121 10.71 0.56 -28.29
CA THR A 121 9.85 -0.55 -27.85
C THR A 121 10.62 -1.86 -27.75
N TRP A 122 11.50 -2.16 -28.71
CA TRP A 122 12.36 -3.34 -28.65
C TRP A 122 13.26 -3.33 -27.41
N LEU A 123 13.92 -2.19 -27.16
CA LEU A 123 14.79 -2.02 -26.00
C LEU A 123 13.99 -2.16 -24.70
N ASN A 124 12.80 -1.56 -24.62
CA ASN A 124 11.92 -1.66 -23.46
C ASN A 124 11.57 -3.12 -23.13
N VAL A 125 11.20 -3.94 -24.12
CA VAL A 125 10.93 -5.38 -23.93
C VAL A 125 12.20 -6.11 -23.46
N ALA A 126 13.36 -5.81 -24.04
CA ALA A 126 14.63 -6.41 -23.63
C ALA A 126 15.05 -6.02 -22.19
N TYR A 127 14.73 -4.80 -21.77
CA TYR A 127 14.94 -4.32 -20.40
C TYR A 127 13.95 -4.96 -19.42
N GLU A 128 12.67 -5.01 -19.73
CA GLU A 128 11.64 -5.66 -18.91
C GLU A 128 11.95 -7.15 -18.71
N LYS A 129 12.38 -7.87 -19.76
CA LYS A 129 12.87 -9.25 -19.64
C LYS A 129 14.02 -9.39 -18.64
N LYS A 130 14.99 -8.47 -18.69
CA LYS A 130 16.14 -8.48 -17.75
C LYS A 130 15.67 -8.21 -16.31
N LYS A 131 14.82 -7.21 -16.14
CA LYS A 131 14.28 -6.80 -14.85
C LYS A 131 13.51 -7.94 -14.20
N ILE A 132 12.62 -8.58 -14.94
CA ILE A 132 11.87 -9.75 -14.45
C ILE A 132 12.81 -10.90 -14.09
N LYS A 133 13.81 -11.21 -14.94
CA LYS A 133 14.82 -12.24 -14.61
C LYS A 133 15.53 -11.93 -13.29
N ASN A 134 16.02 -10.71 -13.10
CA ASN A 134 16.71 -10.30 -11.88
C ASN A 134 15.80 -10.42 -10.64
N VAL A 135 14.52 -10.07 -10.77
CA VAL A 135 13.56 -10.19 -9.68
C VAL A 135 13.30 -11.66 -9.32
N VAL A 136 13.14 -12.53 -10.32
CA VAL A 136 12.97 -13.98 -10.10
C VAL A 136 14.21 -14.57 -9.44
N GLU A 137 15.41 -14.19 -9.88
CA GLU A 137 16.66 -14.66 -9.30
C GLU A 137 16.82 -14.20 -7.85
N TYR A 138 16.56 -12.92 -7.57
CA TYR A 138 16.57 -12.41 -6.20
C TYR A 138 15.58 -13.15 -5.30
N LYS A 139 14.37 -13.42 -5.80
CA LYS A 139 13.35 -14.21 -5.09
C LYS A 139 13.81 -15.63 -4.81
N ASN A 140 14.44 -16.31 -5.75
CA ASN A 140 15.01 -17.64 -5.54
C ASN A 140 16.08 -17.63 -4.45
N VAL A 141 16.88 -16.57 -4.38
CA VAL A 141 17.86 -16.38 -3.29
C VAL A 141 17.15 -16.17 -1.95
N LEU A 142 16.06 -15.38 -1.91
CA LEU A 142 15.26 -15.20 -0.70
C LEU A 142 14.63 -16.50 -0.21
N LEU A 143 14.06 -17.31 -1.11
CA LEU A 143 13.50 -18.61 -0.78
C LEU A 143 14.55 -19.57 -0.22
N LYS A 144 15.75 -19.60 -0.80
CA LYS A 144 16.87 -20.38 -0.25
C LYS A 144 17.25 -19.93 1.16
N LYS A 145 17.28 -18.61 1.41
CA LYS A 145 17.51 -18.07 2.76
C LYS A 145 16.42 -18.49 3.73
N LEU A 146 15.16 -18.44 3.29
CA LEU A 146 14.02 -18.91 4.08
C LEU A 146 14.09 -20.41 4.36
N ASP A 147 14.47 -21.22 3.38
CA ASP A 147 14.70 -22.66 3.55
C ASP A 147 15.81 -22.95 4.57
N TYR A 148 16.89 -22.17 4.58
CA TYR A 148 17.91 -22.29 5.64
C TYR A 148 17.34 -21.99 7.03
N LEU A 149 16.52 -20.95 7.17
CA LEU A 149 15.87 -20.60 8.44
C LEU A 149 14.90 -21.70 8.90
N PHE A 150 14.07 -22.22 7.99
CA PHE A 150 13.15 -23.32 8.27
C PHE A 150 13.94 -24.60 8.60
N SER A 151 14.98 -24.92 7.85
CA SER A 151 15.85 -26.07 8.11
C SER A 151 16.49 -25.99 9.49
N PHE A 152 16.96 -24.80 9.88
CA PHE A 152 17.54 -24.58 11.20
C PHE A 152 16.57 -24.90 12.35
N ILE A 153 15.26 -24.69 12.14
CA ILE A 153 14.22 -24.99 13.13
C ILE A 153 13.78 -26.46 13.05
N PHE A 154 13.52 -26.97 11.84
CA PHE A 154 12.94 -28.30 11.63
C PHE A 154 13.95 -29.44 11.85
N ILE A 155 15.24 -29.26 11.52
CA ILE A 155 16.26 -30.32 11.68
C ILE A 155 16.40 -30.75 13.16
N PRO A 156 16.56 -29.83 14.13
CA PRO A 156 16.57 -30.20 15.55
C PRO A 156 15.30 -30.93 15.99
N ILE A 157 14.12 -30.49 15.54
CA ILE A 157 12.83 -31.13 15.87
C ILE A 157 12.75 -32.55 15.30
N MET A 158 13.20 -32.75 14.06
CA MET A 158 13.25 -34.07 13.42
C MET A 158 14.21 -35.01 14.15
N LEU A 159 15.42 -34.54 14.50
CA LEU A 159 16.38 -35.32 15.28
C LEU A 159 15.84 -35.68 16.65
N PHE A 160 15.19 -34.71 17.32
CA PHE A 160 14.59 -34.92 18.63
C PHE A 160 13.47 -35.98 18.59
N THR A 161 12.52 -35.84 17.67
CA THR A 161 11.42 -36.80 17.52
C THR A 161 11.90 -38.19 17.10
N PHE A 162 12.94 -38.28 16.28
CA PHE A 162 13.56 -39.55 15.92
C PHE A 162 14.18 -40.26 17.13
N MET A 163 14.93 -39.55 17.97
CA MET A 163 15.53 -40.11 19.18
C MET A 163 14.48 -40.57 20.19
N THR A 164 13.36 -39.84 20.32
CA THR A 164 12.19 -40.23 21.13
C THR A 164 11.70 -41.63 20.81
N ILE A 165 11.48 -41.89 19.51
CA ILE A 165 10.85 -43.12 19.05
C ILE A 165 11.76 -44.33 19.24
N LEU A 166 13.08 -44.12 19.22
CA LEU A 166 14.07 -45.16 19.52
C LEU A 166 14.19 -45.52 21.00
N GLY A 167 13.37 -44.93 21.88
CA GLY A 167 13.36 -45.22 23.32
C GLY A 167 14.59 -44.66 24.05
N LYS A 168 15.38 -43.81 23.40
CA LYS A 168 16.58 -43.16 23.94
C LYS A 168 16.22 -41.99 24.86
N THR A 169 15.35 -42.26 25.83
CA THR A 169 14.71 -41.24 26.65
C THR A 169 15.66 -40.57 27.64
N GLU A 170 16.75 -41.24 28.01
CA GLU A 170 17.81 -40.69 28.85
C GLU A 170 18.47 -39.45 28.23
N TYR A 171 18.45 -39.34 26.91
CA TYR A 171 18.97 -38.19 26.19
C TYR A 171 17.98 -37.01 26.18
N PHE A 172 16.73 -37.19 26.62
CA PHE A 172 15.76 -36.10 26.72
C PHE A 172 16.11 -35.08 27.78
N THR A 173 16.60 -35.52 28.94
CA THR A 173 16.96 -34.59 30.01
C THR A 173 18.17 -33.76 29.57
N THR A 174 19.16 -34.38 28.93
CA THR A 174 20.37 -33.72 28.42
C THR A 174 20.10 -32.81 27.23
N TYR A 175 19.50 -33.31 26.13
CA TYR A 175 19.22 -32.48 24.95
C TYR A 175 18.01 -31.55 25.15
N GLY A 176 17.03 -31.94 25.95
CA GLY A 176 15.92 -31.07 26.33
C GLY A 176 16.41 -29.86 27.11
N SER A 177 17.36 -30.03 28.02
CA SER A 177 18.00 -28.90 28.71
C SER A 177 18.74 -27.97 27.76
N ILE A 178 19.41 -28.51 26.74
CA ILE A 178 20.07 -27.71 25.69
C ILE A 178 19.03 -26.95 24.85
N VAL A 179 17.98 -27.63 24.39
CA VAL A 179 16.91 -27.03 23.59
C VAL A 179 16.21 -25.93 24.38
N VAL A 180 15.85 -26.17 25.64
CA VAL A 180 15.28 -25.15 26.54
C VAL A 180 16.27 -24.00 26.74
N GLY A 181 17.56 -24.31 26.93
CA GLY A 181 18.64 -23.32 27.05
C GLY A 181 18.84 -22.45 25.81
N PHE A 182 18.50 -22.92 24.61
CA PHE A 182 18.51 -22.13 23.38
C PHE A 182 17.19 -21.39 23.14
N ILE A 183 16.06 -22.05 23.35
CA ILE A 183 14.72 -21.48 23.11
C ILE A 183 14.43 -20.35 24.09
N LEU A 184 14.82 -20.48 25.35
CA LEU A 184 14.49 -19.51 26.39
C LEU A 184 15.11 -18.13 26.11
N PRO A 185 16.41 -17.98 25.80
CA PRO A 185 16.97 -16.71 25.35
C PRO A 185 16.33 -16.19 24.06
N LEU A 186 16.06 -17.08 23.11
CA LEU A 186 15.43 -16.73 21.83
C LEU A 186 14.00 -16.18 22.05
N SER A 187 13.29 -16.72 23.03
CA SER A 187 11.97 -16.24 23.42
C SER A 187 12.01 -14.81 23.93
N PHE A 188 13.05 -14.40 24.68
CA PHE A 188 13.21 -13.01 25.12
C PHE A 188 13.51 -12.06 23.95
N ILE A 189 14.24 -12.53 22.93
CA ILE A 189 14.54 -11.73 21.73
C ILE A 189 13.27 -11.52 20.90
N PHE A 190 12.49 -12.58 20.65
CA PHE A 190 11.29 -12.51 19.81
C PHE A 190 10.02 -12.10 20.56
N ALA A 191 10.03 -12.06 21.89
CA ALA A 191 8.88 -11.66 22.71
C ALA A 191 8.33 -10.29 22.28
N GLY A 192 9.21 -9.34 21.95
CA GLY A 192 8.81 -8.03 21.44
C GLY A 192 8.03 -8.11 20.12
N VAL A 193 8.54 -8.87 19.15
CA VAL A 193 7.92 -9.02 17.82
C VAL A 193 6.56 -9.72 17.91
N ILE A 194 6.46 -10.79 18.69
CA ILE A 194 5.20 -11.52 18.91
C ILE A 194 4.21 -10.65 19.68
N GLY A 195 4.69 -9.93 20.70
CA GLY A 195 3.87 -8.99 21.46
C GLY A 195 3.30 -7.88 20.58
N ASP A 196 4.12 -7.33 19.67
CA ASP A 196 3.69 -6.29 18.75
C ASP A 196 2.72 -6.82 17.68
N LEU A 197 2.90 -8.06 17.21
CA LEU A 197 1.91 -8.73 16.38
C LEU A 197 0.58 -8.87 17.10
N PHE A 198 0.58 -9.33 18.36
CA PHE A 198 -0.64 -9.50 19.14
C PHE A 198 -1.35 -8.17 19.41
N LYS A 199 -0.61 -7.13 19.84
CA LYS A 199 -1.17 -5.78 20.01
C LYS A 199 -1.77 -5.26 18.71
N SER A 200 -1.11 -5.48 17.58
CA SER A 200 -1.61 -5.05 16.27
C SER A 200 -2.90 -5.79 15.88
N ILE A 201 -3.00 -7.09 16.17
CA ILE A 201 -4.23 -7.87 15.98
C ILE A 201 -5.36 -7.32 16.86
N VAL A 202 -5.09 -7.07 18.14
CA VAL A 202 -6.09 -6.50 19.07
C VAL A 202 -6.57 -5.13 18.58
N PHE A 203 -5.63 -4.28 18.17
CA PHE A 203 -5.92 -2.96 17.63
C PHE A 203 -6.80 -3.01 16.38
N VAL A 204 -6.44 -3.84 15.39
CA VAL A 204 -7.16 -3.95 14.13
C VAL A 204 -8.52 -4.63 14.28
N PHE A 205 -8.62 -5.74 15.02
CA PHE A 205 -9.84 -6.56 15.03
C PHE A 205 -10.79 -6.26 16.19
N PHE A 206 -10.27 -5.90 17.37
CA PHE A 206 -11.09 -5.73 18.56
C PHE A 206 -11.38 -4.25 18.84
N VAL A 207 -10.37 -3.39 18.79
CA VAL A 207 -10.56 -1.94 19.00
C VAL A 207 -11.21 -1.30 17.77
N ARG A 208 -10.74 -1.64 16.56
CA ARG A 208 -11.28 -1.16 15.27
C ARG A 208 -11.50 0.36 15.24
N PRO A 209 -10.45 1.18 15.39
CA PRO A 209 -10.60 2.65 15.41
C PRO A 209 -11.03 3.23 14.05
N PHE A 210 -10.75 2.52 12.96
CA PHE A 210 -11.12 2.90 11.59
C PHE A 210 -11.39 1.66 10.73
N GLU A 211 -12.05 1.89 9.59
CA GLU A 211 -12.32 0.90 8.56
C GLU A 211 -11.77 1.34 7.20
N VAL A 212 -11.71 0.42 6.25
CA VAL A 212 -11.31 0.73 4.87
C VAL A 212 -12.25 1.77 4.28
N GLY A 213 -11.69 2.82 3.67
CA GLY A 213 -12.38 3.97 3.13
C GLY A 213 -12.64 5.10 4.14
N ASP A 214 -12.31 4.93 5.42
CA ASP A 214 -12.46 6.01 6.38
C ASP A 214 -11.47 7.15 6.10
N LYS A 215 -11.95 8.38 6.21
CA LYS A 215 -11.09 9.57 6.26
C LYS A 215 -10.67 9.80 7.71
N ILE A 216 -9.38 9.70 7.98
CA ILE A 216 -8.82 9.88 9.31
C ILE A 216 -7.75 10.98 9.30
N GLU A 217 -7.55 11.62 10.44
CA GLU A 217 -6.39 12.46 10.68
C GLU A 217 -5.54 11.89 11.80
N MET A 218 -4.24 11.84 11.52
CA MET A 218 -3.21 11.40 12.44
C MET A 218 -1.92 12.17 12.12
N MET A 219 -1.20 12.60 13.15
CA MET A 219 0.04 13.38 13.00
C MET A 219 -0.13 14.63 12.10
N ASP A 220 -1.21 15.37 12.30
CA ASP A 220 -1.56 16.61 11.57
C ASP A 220 -1.66 16.42 10.04
N LYS A 221 -1.94 15.20 9.59
CA LYS A 221 -2.14 14.85 8.19
C LYS A 221 -3.42 14.05 8.02
N ILE A 222 -4.10 14.31 6.91
CA ILE A 222 -5.32 13.61 6.53
C ILE A 222 -4.94 12.42 5.65
N TYR A 223 -5.55 11.29 5.97
CA TYR A 223 -5.37 10.02 5.30
C TYR A 223 -6.72 9.40 4.95
N ILE A 224 -6.75 8.62 3.88
CA ILE A 224 -7.85 7.70 3.59
C ILE A 224 -7.33 6.28 3.80
N VAL A 225 -8.04 5.46 4.57
CA VAL A 225 -7.65 4.07 4.81
C VAL A 225 -7.84 3.26 3.53
N ASP A 226 -6.77 2.68 3.00
CA ASP A 226 -6.79 1.89 1.76
C ASP A 226 -6.81 0.39 2.06
N GLU A 227 -5.84 -0.07 2.87
CA GLU A 227 -5.73 -1.47 3.25
C GLU A 227 -5.37 -1.61 4.73
N ILE A 228 -5.98 -2.57 5.41
CA ILE A 228 -5.68 -2.90 6.80
C ILE A 228 -4.98 -4.26 6.84
N GLY A 229 -3.67 -4.26 7.10
CA GLY A 229 -2.90 -5.47 7.31
C GLY A 229 -2.70 -5.79 8.81
N LEU A 230 -2.14 -6.96 9.09
CA LEU A 230 -1.98 -7.45 10.47
C LEU A 230 -0.97 -6.63 11.29
N LEU A 231 0.22 -6.39 10.73
CA LEU A 231 1.29 -5.61 11.38
C LEU A 231 1.38 -4.17 10.86
N TYR A 232 0.98 -3.97 9.60
CA TYR A 232 1.09 -2.70 8.90
C TYR A 232 -0.23 -2.41 8.17
N SER A 233 -0.63 -1.15 8.14
CA SER A 233 -1.78 -0.68 7.37
C SER A 233 -1.31 0.34 6.33
N THR A 234 -2.02 0.39 5.21
CA THR A 234 -1.74 1.29 4.09
C THR A 234 -2.82 2.37 4.01
N PHE A 235 -2.35 3.60 3.84
CA PHE A 235 -3.18 4.79 3.76
C PHE A 235 -2.85 5.57 2.49
N LEU A 236 -3.83 6.30 1.98
CA LEU A 236 -3.66 7.25 0.90
C LEU A 236 -3.49 8.66 1.47
N ASN A 237 -2.41 9.33 1.06
CA ASN A 237 -2.21 10.75 1.27
C ASN A 237 -1.91 11.40 -0.09
N ASN A 238 -2.80 12.28 -0.56
CA ASN A 238 -2.69 12.92 -1.87
C ASN A 238 -2.44 11.93 -3.02
N SER A 239 -3.19 10.83 -3.03
CA SER A 239 -3.07 9.72 -4.01
C SER A 239 -1.75 8.94 -3.96
N LEU A 240 -0.94 9.12 -2.91
CA LEU A 240 0.26 8.33 -2.65
C LEU A 240 0.01 7.33 -1.52
N ASN A 241 0.49 6.10 -1.70
CA ASN A 241 0.40 5.06 -0.67
C ASN A 241 1.44 5.30 0.42
N VAL A 242 0.99 5.28 1.66
CA VAL A 242 1.79 5.42 2.87
C VAL A 242 1.50 4.23 3.77
N THR A 243 2.49 3.36 3.95
CA THR A 243 2.39 2.20 4.83
C THR A 243 2.98 2.55 6.21
N MET A 244 2.22 2.27 7.27
CA MET A 244 2.61 2.53 8.66
C MET A 244 2.41 1.28 9.52
N SER A 245 3.23 1.13 10.57
CA SER A 245 3.05 0.04 11.53
C SER A 245 1.83 0.30 12.41
N ASN A 246 1.03 -0.75 12.65
CA ASN A 246 -0.13 -0.68 13.54
C ASN A 246 0.26 -0.29 14.98
N ILE A 247 1.48 -0.65 15.42
CA ILE A 247 2.02 -0.20 16.72
C ILE A 247 2.26 1.29 16.75
N GLU A 248 2.78 1.86 15.67
CA GLU A 248 3.00 3.30 15.60
C GLU A 248 1.67 4.05 15.63
N ILE A 249 0.70 3.60 14.84
CA ILE A 249 -0.65 4.19 14.74
C ILE A 249 -1.38 4.11 16.09
N MET A 250 -1.29 2.97 16.78
CA MET A 250 -1.88 2.76 18.11
C MET A 250 -1.39 3.77 19.14
N ASN A 251 -0.17 4.30 18.98
CA ASN A 251 0.42 5.30 19.88
C ASN A 251 0.12 6.74 19.46
N LYS A 252 -0.78 6.97 18.50
CA LYS A 252 -1.17 8.30 18.03
C LYS A 252 -2.65 8.56 18.28
N ASN A 253 -2.99 9.83 18.38
CA ASN A 253 -4.38 10.25 18.36
C ASN A 253 -4.92 10.10 16.94
N ILE A 254 -6.07 9.42 16.82
CA ILE A 254 -6.75 9.19 15.54
C ILE A 254 -8.07 9.95 15.59
N VAL A 255 -8.20 10.94 14.72
CA VAL A 255 -9.47 11.64 14.51
C VAL A 255 -10.15 10.99 13.32
N ASN A 256 -11.28 10.31 13.54
CA ASN A 256 -12.02 9.65 12.47
C ASN A 256 -13.20 10.53 12.04
N TYR A 257 -13.08 11.14 10.86
CA TYR A 257 -14.12 12.02 10.32
C TYR A 257 -15.38 11.26 9.93
N ARG A 258 -15.27 10.01 9.47
CA ARG A 258 -16.44 9.23 9.06
C ARG A 258 -17.32 8.85 10.25
N ARG A 259 -16.72 8.62 11.43
CA ARG A 259 -17.44 8.27 12.66
C ARG A 259 -17.89 9.48 13.49
N SER A 260 -17.47 10.67 13.11
CA SER A 260 -17.77 11.90 13.84
C SER A 260 -18.96 12.61 13.21
N GLU A 261 -19.95 12.98 14.01
CA GLU A 261 -21.16 13.65 13.51
C GLU A 261 -20.94 15.16 13.27
N PHE A 262 -20.15 15.81 14.12
CA PHE A 262 -20.00 17.27 14.11
C PHE A 262 -18.55 17.71 14.10
N TYR A 263 -18.27 18.75 13.32
CA TYR A 263 -17.01 19.46 13.29
C TYR A 263 -17.17 20.77 14.06
N GLU A 264 -16.38 20.92 15.11
CA GLU A 264 -16.36 22.16 15.89
C GLU A 264 -15.38 23.15 15.24
N LYS A 265 -15.88 24.33 14.86
CA LYS A 265 -15.04 25.42 14.36
C LYS A 265 -15.10 26.59 15.34
N LYS A 266 -13.92 27.05 15.75
CA LYS A 266 -13.71 28.17 16.66
C LYS A 266 -13.29 29.41 15.88
N TYR A 267 -13.97 30.53 16.14
CA TYR A 267 -13.65 31.86 15.62
C TYR A 267 -13.35 32.80 16.79
N THR A 268 -12.15 33.37 16.83
CA THR A 268 -11.79 34.37 17.85
C THR A 268 -12.09 35.77 17.34
N LEU A 269 -13.09 36.40 17.94
CA LEU A 269 -13.57 37.74 17.60
C LEU A 269 -12.99 38.76 18.56
N LYS A 270 -12.57 39.92 18.02
CA LYS A 270 -12.00 41.03 18.80
C LYS A 270 -12.95 42.21 18.81
N PHE A 271 -13.30 42.71 19.98
CA PHE A 271 -14.14 43.90 20.17
C PHE A 271 -13.52 44.86 21.18
N ASP A 272 -13.87 46.14 21.11
CA ASP A 272 -13.64 47.05 22.24
C ASP A 272 -14.73 46.81 23.30
N ILE A 273 -14.38 46.87 24.59
CA ILE A 273 -15.32 46.54 25.69
C ILE A 273 -16.61 47.37 25.62
N ASP A 274 -16.48 48.66 25.32
CA ASP A 274 -17.61 49.60 25.28
C ASP A 274 -18.51 49.39 24.05
N VAL A 275 -17.95 48.88 22.95
CA VAL A 275 -18.70 48.51 21.75
C VAL A 275 -19.39 47.18 22.01
N TYR A 276 -18.69 46.17 22.54
CA TYR A 276 -19.26 44.85 22.80
C TYR A 276 -20.49 44.94 23.72
N LYS A 277 -20.41 45.69 24.84
CA LYS A 277 -21.54 45.85 25.76
C LYS A 277 -22.80 46.44 25.11
N ARG A 278 -22.64 47.32 24.12
CA ARG A 278 -23.76 47.95 23.42
C ARG A 278 -24.36 47.05 22.36
N VAL A 279 -23.53 46.30 21.64
CA VAL A 279 -23.98 45.60 20.43
C VAL A 279 -24.10 44.08 20.61
N VAL A 280 -23.82 43.52 21.79
CA VAL A 280 -23.84 42.06 22.01
C VAL A 280 -25.21 41.40 21.75
N ASP A 281 -26.31 42.09 22.08
CA ASP A 281 -27.66 41.53 21.90
C ASP A 281 -28.08 41.53 20.44
N ASP A 282 -27.78 42.61 19.71
CA ASP A 282 -27.97 42.70 18.27
C ASP A 282 -27.07 41.71 17.52
N PHE A 283 -25.81 41.57 17.95
CA PHE A 283 -24.88 40.58 17.42
C PHE A 283 -25.38 39.15 17.59
N LYS A 284 -25.88 38.78 18.78
CA LYS A 284 -26.47 37.45 19.01
C LYS A 284 -27.69 37.20 18.09
N LYS A 285 -28.51 38.23 17.85
CA LYS A 285 -29.70 38.13 17.00
C LYS A 285 -29.32 37.95 15.53
N GLU A 286 -28.43 38.78 15.01
CA GLU A 286 -27.97 38.68 13.61
C GLU A 286 -27.15 37.40 13.38
N LEU A 287 -26.32 36.98 14.34
CA LEU A 287 -25.60 35.70 14.28
C LEU A 287 -26.55 34.50 14.23
N LYS A 288 -27.64 34.53 15.02
CA LYS A 288 -28.66 33.47 14.98
C LYS A 288 -29.32 33.39 13.60
N ASN A 289 -29.65 34.54 13.00
CA ASN A 289 -30.19 34.58 11.64
C ASN A 289 -29.19 34.02 10.62
N LEU A 290 -27.92 34.40 10.71
CA LEU A 290 -26.87 33.90 9.81
C LEU A 290 -26.68 32.37 9.91
N ILE A 291 -26.78 31.81 11.12
CA ILE A 291 -26.73 30.36 11.35
C ILE A 291 -28.00 29.69 10.80
N ASP A 292 -29.17 30.30 10.97
CA ASP A 292 -30.42 29.78 10.43
C ASP A 292 -30.43 29.77 8.87
N GLU A 293 -29.82 30.77 8.23
CA GLU A 293 -29.60 30.81 6.77
C GLU A 293 -28.70 29.64 6.31
N HIS A 294 -27.69 29.28 7.10
CA HIS A 294 -26.77 28.17 6.81
C HIS A 294 -27.18 26.86 7.53
N SER A 295 -28.45 26.72 7.92
CA SER A 295 -28.93 25.58 8.73
C SER A 295 -28.83 24.21 8.07
N LYS A 296 -28.56 24.14 6.76
CA LYS A 296 -28.22 22.90 6.04
C LYS A 296 -26.81 22.39 6.34
N LEU A 297 -25.89 23.29 6.71
CA LEU A 297 -24.48 23.00 7.00
C LEU A 297 -24.18 23.08 8.50
N LEU A 298 -24.78 24.07 9.17
CA LEU A 298 -24.56 24.37 10.58
C LEU A 298 -25.73 23.90 11.43
N LYS A 299 -25.40 23.31 12.59
CA LYS A 299 -26.39 23.04 13.61
C LYS A 299 -26.85 24.36 14.22
N LYS A 300 -28.14 24.47 14.56
CA LYS A 300 -28.74 25.66 15.22
C LYS A 300 -28.25 25.93 16.66
N LYS A 301 -27.08 25.45 17.04
CA LYS A 301 -26.47 25.63 18.35
C LYS A 301 -25.11 26.29 18.16
N PHE A 302 -24.90 27.43 18.80
CA PHE A 302 -23.60 28.10 18.90
C PHE A 302 -23.31 28.41 20.38
N LYS A 303 -22.04 28.52 20.72
CA LYS A 303 -21.61 28.96 22.05
C LYS A 303 -20.67 30.14 21.92
N LEU A 304 -20.83 31.11 22.81
CA LEU A 304 -19.86 32.18 23.03
C LEU A 304 -19.15 31.86 24.33
N GLU A 305 -17.87 31.49 24.26
CA GLU A 305 -17.04 31.08 25.40
C GLU A 305 -15.77 31.95 25.47
N ASN A 306 -15.01 31.82 26.57
CA ASN A 306 -13.73 32.50 26.80
C ASN A 306 -13.73 34.01 26.51
N ILE A 307 -14.60 34.77 27.19
CA ILE A 307 -14.53 36.23 27.14
C ILE A 307 -13.31 36.68 27.94
N VAL A 308 -12.22 36.98 27.25
CA VAL A 308 -10.97 37.44 27.87
C VAL A 308 -10.82 38.94 27.64
N VAL A 309 -10.71 39.68 28.74
CA VAL A 309 -10.33 41.09 28.69
C VAL A 309 -8.81 41.16 28.55
N LYS A 310 -8.34 41.76 27.45
CA LYS A 310 -6.93 42.07 27.24
C LYS A 310 -6.61 43.47 27.77
N GLU A 311 -5.34 43.68 28.13
CA GLU A 311 -4.83 45.02 28.41
C GLU A 311 -5.11 45.94 27.20
N GLU A 312 -5.39 47.23 27.46
CA GLU A 312 -5.88 48.25 26.50
C GLU A 312 -7.40 48.28 26.21
N GLY A 313 -8.25 47.61 26.99
CA GLY A 313 -9.72 47.75 26.84
C GLY A 313 -10.31 46.97 25.66
N LYS A 314 -9.54 46.02 25.12
CA LYS A 314 -9.96 45.08 24.08
C LYS A 314 -10.47 43.78 24.71
N LEU A 315 -11.45 43.18 24.07
CA LEU A 315 -12.16 41.99 24.51
C LEU A 315 -12.11 40.94 23.39
N GLU A 316 -11.61 39.76 23.72
CA GLU A 316 -11.64 38.59 22.83
C GLU A 316 -12.79 37.67 23.23
N VAL A 317 -13.62 37.29 22.25
CA VAL A 317 -14.71 36.34 22.43
C VAL A 317 -14.49 35.19 21.46
N ASP A 318 -14.54 33.96 21.97
CA ASP A 318 -14.52 32.78 21.14
C ASP A 318 -15.95 32.37 20.76
N LEU A 319 -16.26 32.44 19.47
CA LEU A 319 -17.47 31.87 18.89
C LEU A 319 -17.19 30.44 18.44
N ILE A 320 -17.94 29.49 19.01
CA ILE A 320 -17.90 28.08 18.66
C ILE A 320 -19.17 27.71 17.90
N ILE A 321 -18.99 27.20 16.67
CA ILE A 321 -20.06 26.67 15.84
C ILE A 321 -19.86 25.17 15.58
N TYR A 322 -20.99 24.46 15.41
CA TYR A 322 -21.00 23.04 15.10
C TYR A 322 -21.51 22.85 13.67
N ALA A 323 -20.65 22.35 12.79
CA ALA A 323 -21.01 21.99 11.41
C ALA A 323 -21.22 20.47 11.31
N ASP A 324 -22.12 20.03 10.44
CA ASP A 324 -22.27 18.60 10.12
C ASP A 324 -21.11 18.15 9.22
N ILE A 325 -20.32 17.16 9.68
CA ILE A 325 -19.13 16.67 8.95
C ILE A 325 -19.50 16.05 7.60
N HIS A 326 -20.68 15.46 7.49
CA HIS A 326 -21.13 14.76 6.29
C HIS A 326 -21.81 15.69 5.29
N SER A 327 -21.91 16.99 5.60
CA SER A 327 -22.46 17.96 4.69
C SER A 327 -21.60 18.09 3.41
N HIS A 328 -22.28 18.17 2.27
CA HIS A 328 -21.61 18.35 0.99
C HIS A 328 -20.91 19.72 0.98
N ASN A 329 -19.66 19.77 0.52
CA ASN A 329 -18.83 20.97 0.48
C ASN A 329 -18.61 21.66 1.85
N LEU A 330 -18.47 20.88 2.92
CA LEU A 330 -18.19 21.38 4.28
C LEU A 330 -17.14 22.51 4.32
N MET A 331 -15.99 22.33 3.68
CA MET A 331 -14.90 23.32 3.71
C MET A 331 -15.29 24.63 3.03
N GLU A 332 -15.90 24.55 1.84
CA GLU A 332 -16.37 25.72 1.10
C GLU A 332 -17.46 26.47 1.87
N GLY A 333 -18.38 25.73 2.51
CA GLY A 333 -19.42 26.30 3.36
C GLY A 333 -18.90 26.95 4.64
N ILE A 334 -17.86 26.40 5.25
CA ILE A 334 -17.17 27.01 6.41
C ILE A 334 -16.44 28.29 6.00
N ASP A 335 -15.81 28.31 4.83
CA ASP A 335 -15.12 29.47 4.30
C ASP A 335 -16.09 30.60 3.94
N GLU A 336 -17.21 30.27 3.28
CA GLU A 336 -18.28 31.24 3.00
C GLU A 336 -18.86 31.83 4.29
N PHE A 337 -19.13 30.99 5.29
CA PHE A 337 -19.58 31.44 6.60
C PHE A 337 -18.56 32.35 7.27
N SER A 338 -17.26 32.04 7.19
CA SER A 338 -16.19 32.89 7.75
C SER A 338 -16.20 34.29 7.12
N ILE A 339 -16.33 34.38 5.80
CA ILE A 339 -16.37 35.68 5.09
C ILE A 339 -17.59 36.50 5.51
N ARG A 340 -18.75 35.86 5.64
CA ARG A 340 -19.98 36.54 6.09
C ARG A 340 -19.91 36.95 7.55
N LEU A 341 -19.31 36.13 8.41
CA LEU A 341 -19.08 36.45 9.81
C LEU A 341 -18.17 37.68 9.97
N ASP A 342 -17.11 37.77 9.19
CA ASP A 342 -16.21 38.94 9.22
C ASP A 342 -16.91 40.23 8.77
N LYS A 343 -17.76 40.15 7.73
CA LYS A 343 -18.59 41.28 7.30
C LYS A 343 -19.56 41.72 8.41
N LEU A 344 -20.27 40.76 8.99
CA LEU A 344 -21.21 41.00 10.09
C LEU A 344 -20.54 41.69 11.28
N VAL A 345 -19.37 41.19 11.68
CA VAL A 345 -18.59 41.74 12.80
C VAL A 345 -18.14 43.18 12.51
N ASN A 346 -17.76 43.48 11.27
CA ASN A 346 -17.35 44.84 10.88
C ASN A 346 -18.53 45.82 10.81
N GLU A 347 -19.69 45.40 10.30
CA GLU A 347 -20.91 46.23 10.26
C GLU A 347 -21.40 46.56 11.68
N ILE A 348 -21.37 45.58 12.57
CA ILE A 348 -21.78 45.71 13.98
C ILE A 348 -20.82 46.59 14.78
N LYS A 349 -19.52 46.60 14.45
CA LYS A 349 -18.55 47.51 15.08
C LYS A 349 -18.73 48.98 14.70
N GLN A 350 -19.40 49.25 13.57
CA GLN A 350 -19.63 50.61 13.08
C GLN A 350 -20.96 51.21 13.59
N LYS A 351 -21.85 50.38 14.15
CA LYS A 351 -23.03 50.81 14.92
C LYS A 351 -22.62 51.20 16.34
#